data_AF-A0A950XZT8-F1
#
_entry.id   AF-A0A950XZT8-F1
#
_cell.length_a   1.000
_cell.length_b   1.000
_cell.length_c   1.000
_cell.angle_alpha   90.00
_cell.angle_beta   90.00
_cell.angle_gamma   90.00
#
_symmetry.space_group_name_H-M   'P 1'
#
loop_
_entity.id
_entity.type
_entity.pdbx_description
1 polymer ?
#
loop_
_entity_poly.entity_id
_entity_poly.type
_entity_poly.pdbx_seq_one_letter_code
_entity_poly.pdbx_strand_id
1 'polypeptide(L)' 'MRNLSRLIARCARAALEGRTVGELISEAIRVYPGRSTQKRRTTSLRALSPEPYRKGNERLSIEIDAIVYGARR' A
#
# COMPACT_ATOMS: atom_id res chain seq x y z
N MET A 1 13.04 -2.50 -3.38
CA MET A 1 12.88 -2.55 -4.85
C MET A 1 11.93 -3.64 -5.38
N ARG A 2 11.56 -4.70 -4.64
CA ARG A 2 10.82 -5.88 -5.17
C ARG A 2 9.37 -5.63 -5.66
N ASN A 3 8.75 -4.53 -5.25
CA ASN A 3 7.36 -4.20 -5.59
C ASN A 3 7.24 -3.41 -6.90
N LEU A 4 8.24 -2.60 -7.22
CA LEU A 4 8.24 -1.75 -8.42
C LEU A 4 8.39 -2.60 -9.70
N SER A 5 9.29 -3.59 -9.68
CA SER A 5 9.49 -4.50 -10.83
C SER A 5 8.24 -5.32 -11.15
N ARG A 6 7.49 -5.76 -10.13
CA ARG A 6 6.22 -6.47 -10.31
C ARG A 6 5.14 -5.58 -10.92
N LEU A 7 5.10 -4.30 -10.54
CA LEU A 7 4.16 -3.34 -11.11
C LEU A 7 4.46 -3.13 -12.59
N ILE A 8 5.73 -2.88 -12.94
CA ILE A 8 6.19 -2.69 -14.32
C ILE A 8 5.85 -3.90 -15.19
N ALA A 9 6.12 -5.12 -14.69
CA ALA A 9 5.79 -6.35 -15.40
C ALA A 9 4.28 -6.51 -15.66
N ARG A 10 3.42 -6.03 -14.74
CA ARG A 10 1.97 -6.08 -14.90
C ARG A 10 1.47 -5.06 -15.93
N CYS A 11 2.02 -3.85 -15.91
CA CYS A 11 1.70 -2.84 -16.91
C CYS A 11 2.12 -3.26 -18.32
N ALA A 12 3.31 -3.86 -18.45
CA ALA A 12 3.79 -4.38 -19.73
C ALA A 12 2.85 -5.46 -20.30
N ARG A 13 2.36 -6.38 -19.45
CA ARG A 13 1.39 -7.40 -19.85
C ARG A 13 0.04 -6.81 -20.27
N ALA A 14 -0.47 -5.83 -19.53
CA ALA A 14 -1.73 -5.17 -19.89
C ALA A 14 -1.65 -4.45 -21.24
N ALA A 15 -0.52 -3.79 -21.53
CA ALA A 15 -0.30 -3.16 -22.82
C ALA A 15 -0.36 -4.16 -24.00
N LEU A 16 0.18 -5.37 -23.80
CA LEU A 16 0.08 -6.45 -24.80
C LEU A 16 -1.34 -7.00 -24.96
N GLU A 17 -2.15 -6.94 -23.90
CA GLU A 17 -3.55 -7.35 -23.90
C GLU A 17 -4.50 -6.23 -24.40
N GLY A 18 -3.95 -5.10 -24.87
CA GLY A 18 -4.71 -3.94 -25.33
C GLY A 18 -5.43 -3.18 -24.20
N ARG A 19 -5.11 -3.50 -22.94
CA ARG A 19 -5.72 -2.89 -21.76
C ARG A 19 -4.95 -1.64 -21.35
N THR A 20 -5.70 -0.63 -20.93
CA THR A 20 -5.12 0.61 -20.41
C THR A 20 -4.63 0.44 -18.97
N VAL A 21 -3.71 1.31 -18.55
CA VAL A 21 -3.28 1.39 -17.14
C VAL A 21 -4.47 1.64 -16.20
N GLY A 22 -5.48 2.39 -16.64
CA GLY A 22 -6.69 2.66 -15.87
C GLY A 22 -7.54 1.42 -15.63
N GLU A 23 -7.64 0.51 -16.60
CA GLU A 23 -8.32 -0.78 -16.44
C GLU A 23 -7.57 -1.68 -15.46
N LEU A 24 -6.25 -1.72 -15.54
CA LEU A 24 -5.40 -2.48 -14.62
C LEU A 24 -5.51 -1.98 -13.17
N ILE A 25 -5.54 -0.66 -12.97
CA ILE A 25 -5.78 -0.05 -11.66
C ILE A 25 -7.20 -0.36 -11.17
N SER A 26 -8.20 -0.24 -12.03
CA SER A 26 -9.60 -0.53 -11.70
C SER A 26 -9.82 -1.99 -11.30
N GLU A 27 -9.15 -2.93 -11.97
CA GLU A 27 -9.14 -4.35 -11.62
C GLU A 27 -8.41 -4.58 -10.30
N ALA A 28 -7.24 -3.96 -10.11
CA ALA A 28 -6.48 -4.06 -8.87
C ALA A 28 -7.28 -3.55 -7.66
N ILE A 29 -8.01 -2.44 -7.80
CA ILE A 29 -8.89 -1.88 -6.77
C ILE A 29 -10.05 -2.84 -6.47
N ARG A 30 -10.67 -3.44 -7.50
CA ARG A 30 -11.77 -4.40 -7.33
C ARG A 30 -11.31 -5.70 -6.65
N VAL A 31 -10.09 -6.14 -6.92
CA VAL A 31 -9.50 -7.35 -6.33
C VAL A 31 -8.90 -7.09 -4.95
N TYR A 32 -8.51 -5.83 -4.65
CA TYR A 32 -7.93 -5.44 -3.37
C TYR A 32 -8.76 -5.88 -2.13
N PRO A 33 -10.10 -5.68 -2.08
CA PRO A 33 -10.90 -6.14 -0.95
C PRO A 33 -11.09 -7.67 -0.91
N GLY A 34 -10.95 -8.36 -2.04
CA GLY A 34 -11.03 -9.82 -2.13
C GLY A 34 -9.74 -10.54 -1.76
N ARG A 35 -8.64 -9.80 -1.54
CA ARG A 35 -7.39 -10.35 -1.03
C ARG A 35 -7.61 -10.72 0.43
N SER A 36 -7.92 -12.00 0.66
CA SER A 36 -8.13 -12.57 1.99
C SER A 36 -7.00 -12.13 2.92
N THR A 37 -7.29 -11.14 3.76
CA THR A 37 -6.52 -10.91 4.97
C THR A 37 -6.65 -12.21 5.75
N GLN A 38 -5.57 -12.99 5.77
CA GLN A 38 -5.45 -14.23 6.55
C GLN A 38 -6.19 -14.05 7.87
N LYS A 39 -7.28 -14.83 8.06
CA LYS A 39 -8.15 -14.83 9.24
C LYS A 39 -8.27 -13.46 9.91
N ARG A 40 -9.17 -12.61 9.41
CA ARG A 40 -9.70 -11.49 10.19
C ARG A 40 -10.54 -12.08 11.34
N ARG A 41 -9.89 -12.60 12.39
CA ARG A 41 -10.55 -12.70 13.70
C ARG A 41 -11.05 -11.29 13.96
N THR A 42 -12.33 -11.16 14.30
CA THR A 42 -12.96 -9.92 14.74
C THR A 42 -12.32 -9.47 16.06
N THR A 43 -11.07 -9.03 15.99
CA THR A 43 -10.38 -8.35 17.07
C THR A 43 -10.66 -6.87 16.87
N SER A 44 -11.36 -6.28 17.83
CA SER A 44 -11.53 -4.84 17.90
C SER A 44 -10.16 -4.15 17.78
N LEU A 45 -10.13 -2.90 17.30
CA LEU A 45 -8.87 -2.15 17.22
C LEU A 45 -8.15 -2.08 18.59
N ARG A 46 -8.92 -2.16 19.69
CA ARG A 46 -8.40 -2.23 21.07
C ARG A 46 -7.60 -3.49 21.37
N ALA A 47 -7.85 -4.58 20.66
CA ALA A 47 -7.15 -5.86 20.83
C ALA A 47 -5.90 -5.98 19.95
N LEU A 48 -5.58 -4.98 19.12
CA LEU A 48 -4.36 -4.95 18.34
C LEU A 48 -3.23 -4.32 19.16
N SER A 49 -2.15 -5.07 19.38
CA SER A 49 -0.90 -4.49 19.88
C SER A 49 -0.17 -3.83 18.70
N PRO A 50 0.22 -2.54 18.81
CA PRO A 50 1.04 -1.90 17.80
C PRO A 50 2.35 -2.66 17.60
N GLU A 51 2.77 -2.83 16.35
CA GLU A 51 4.14 -3.28 16.08
C GLU A 51 5.13 -2.20 16.52
N PRO A 52 6.23 -2.55 17.19
CA PRO A 52 7.25 -1.59 17.56
C PRO A 52 7.87 -0.96 16.30
N TYR A 53 8.14 0.34 16.36
CA TYR A 53 8.87 1.01 15.29
C TYR A 53 10.23 0.36 15.09
N ARG A 54 10.61 0.16 13.82
CA ARG A 54 11.98 -0.26 13.49
C ARG A 54 12.95 0.81 13.96
N LYS A 55 14.11 0.38 14.43
CA LYS A 55 15.20 1.29 14.86
C LYS A 55 15.50 2.30 13.75
N GLY A 56 15.51 3.58 14.09
CA GLY A 56 15.71 4.69 13.16
C GLY A 56 14.43 5.25 12.53
N ASN A 57 13.26 4.65 12.78
CA ASN A 57 11.98 5.12 12.27
C ASN A 57 11.12 5.81 13.33
N GLU A 58 11.69 6.14 14.49
CA GLU A 58 10.95 6.68 15.64
C GLU A 58 10.29 8.03 15.32
N ARG A 59 10.86 8.78 14.36
CA ARG A 59 10.37 10.11 13.93
C ARG A 59 9.85 10.14 12.50
N LEU A 60 9.79 8.99 11.82
CA LEU A 60 9.48 8.92 10.39
C LEU A 60 8.09 9.51 10.07
N SER A 61 7.11 9.35 10.95
CA SER A 61 5.78 9.94 10.76
C SER A 61 5.83 11.48 10.72
N ILE A 62 6.61 12.09 11.60
CA ILE A 62 6.77 13.55 11.67
C ILE A 62 7.48 14.06 10.41
N GLU A 63 8.49 13.32 9.94
CA GLU A 63 9.21 13.67 8.70
C GLU A 63 8.29 13.60 7.47
N ILE A 64 7.46 12.55 7.37
CA ILE A 64 6.48 12.42 6.29
C ILE A 64 5.43 13.53 6.36
N ASP A 65 4.91 13.82 7.55
CA ASP A 65 3.92 14.88 7.73
C ASP A 65 4.47 16.25 7.29
N ALA A 66 5.73 16.55 7.61
CA ALA A 66 6.39 17.78 7.17
C ALA A 66 6.55 17.86 5.64
N ILE A 67 6.78 16.73 4.96
CA ILE A 67 6.89 16.68 3.50
C ILE A 67 5.52 16.82 2.83
N VAL A 68 4.51 16.11 3.33
CA VAL A 68 3.19 16.01 2.68
C VAL A 68 2.32 17.23 2.97
N TYR A 69 2.31 17.69 4.22
CA TYR A 69 1.43 18.77 4.67
C TYR A 69 2.17 20.09 4.90
N GLY A 70 3.49 20.09 4.80
CA GLY A 70 4.34 21.24 5.11
C GLY A 70 4.59 21.36 6.62
N ALA A 71 5.75 21.88 7.00
CA ALA A 71 6.00 22.25 8.39
C ALA A 71 5.08 23.44 8.75
N ARG A 72 4.14 23.24 9.69
CA ARG A 72 3.44 24.37 10.30
C ARG A 72 4.47 25.26 10.98
N ARG A 73 4.64 26.47 10.44
CA ARG A 73 5.44 27.55 11.01
C ARG A 73 4.68 28.28 12.10
#